data_AF-A0A5J4PW33-F1
#
_entry.id   AF-A0A5J4PW33-F1
#
_cell.length_a   1.000
_cell.length_b   1.000
_cell.length_c   1.000
_cell.angle_alpha   90.00
_cell.angle_beta   90.00
_cell.angle_gamma   90.00
#
_symmetry.space_group_name_H-M   'P 1'
#
loop_
_entity.id
_entity.type
_entity.pdbx_description
1 polymer ?
#
loop_
_entity_poly.entity_id
_entity_poly.type
_entity_poly.pdbx_seq_one_letter_code
_entity_poly.pdbx_strand_id
1 'polypeptide(L)'
;MKRNLFILLLMVLFASCQNTKQFSIDYMVPANVSFPSQLKRIAVVNNVTEVFEIQPLQEKQTVYFNEIAGPVTESLAEHIAAANYFDEVLICDSALRARDIFPRETTLSQEEVKELTEDLGADVILSLEALRIESVNAVKIALDQYLYCGTLDITVYPKVNIYIPNRSTPIAIINAADSLFWEKYGKTQTSVVPVIPVKQMVKEIIDFAGGIPVNYLIPHWETANRYIYTGGSTEMRDATVYVSNDQWEEAYKLWKQAALSNRKKLQMYAALNIAVYYEMNDKIEEAMMWAMKAQQFAHEVEKVKDETKIDYTSDYYYITLYLTKLQVRERNAALLNVQMERFKEEF
;
A
#
# COMPACT_ATOMS: atom_id res chain seq x y z
N MET A 1 8.94 -49.20 22.23
CA MET A 1 7.80 -48.28 22.44
C MET A 1 8.11 -47.10 23.39
N LYS A 2 8.74 -47.30 24.56
CA LYS A 2 9.03 -46.20 25.52
C LYS A 2 9.93 -45.07 24.97
N ARG A 3 10.89 -45.37 24.08
CA ARG A 3 11.79 -44.37 23.45
C ARG A 3 11.08 -43.46 22.43
N ASN A 4 10.09 -43.99 21.71
CA ASN A 4 9.32 -43.21 20.72
C ASN A 4 8.25 -42.35 21.40
N LEU A 5 7.72 -42.79 22.56
CA LEU A 5 6.82 -41.99 23.40
C LEU A 5 7.55 -40.77 24.01
N PHE A 6 8.83 -40.93 24.38
CA PHE A 6 9.65 -39.83 24.91
C PHE A 6 9.96 -38.77 23.85
N ILE A 7 10.18 -39.17 22.59
CA ILE A 7 10.40 -38.26 21.46
C ILE A 7 9.10 -37.51 21.10
N LEU A 8 7.94 -38.20 21.15
CA LEU A 8 6.64 -37.55 20.96
C LEU A 8 6.32 -36.55 22.08
N LEU A 9 6.64 -36.89 23.34
CA LEU A 9 6.49 -36.01 24.50
C LEU A 9 7.44 -34.80 24.42
N LEU A 10 8.67 -34.97 23.94
CA LEU A 10 9.61 -33.87 23.69
C LEU A 10 9.10 -32.93 22.59
N MET A 11 8.50 -33.45 21.52
CA MET A 11 7.94 -32.62 20.44
C MET A 11 6.72 -31.79 20.89
N VAL A 12 5.93 -32.29 21.85
CA VAL A 12 4.82 -31.50 22.46
C VAL A 12 5.36 -30.42 23.40
N LEU A 13 6.52 -30.62 24.03
CA LEU A 13 7.17 -29.60 24.89
C LEU A 13 7.80 -28.44 24.08
N PHE A 14 8.01 -28.60 22.77
CA PHE A 14 8.46 -27.54 21.87
C PHE A 14 7.34 -26.89 21.06
N ALA A 15 6.07 -27.13 21.41
CA ALA A 15 4.97 -26.27 20.98
C ALA A 15 5.19 -24.89 21.62
N SER A 16 6.01 -24.08 20.93
CA SER A 16 6.29 -22.68 21.21
C SER A 16 5.01 -21.99 21.65
N CYS A 17 4.96 -21.55 22.91
CA CYS A 17 3.99 -20.55 23.32
C CYS A 17 4.26 -19.31 22.46
N GLN A 18 3.51 -19.16 21.37
CA GLN A 18 3.49 -17.92 20.62
C GLN A 18 3.07 -16.84 21.61
N ASN A 19 4.05 -16.01 21.99
CA ASN A 19 3.86 -14.96 22.98
C ASN A 19 3.30 -13.68 22.34
N THR A 20 2.98 -13.74 21.05
CA THR A 20 2.39 -12.67 20.25
C THR A 20 1.22 -13.19 19.42
N LYS A 21 0.24 -12.33 19.18
CA LYS A 21 -0.85 -12.53 18.23
C LYS A 21 -0.76 -11.42 17.19
N GLN A 22 -0.70 -11.80 15.91
CA GLN A 22 -0.70 -10.87 14.79
C GLN A 22 -2.11 -10.74 14.21
N PHE A 23 -2.42 -9.56 13.70
CA PHE A 23 -3.66 -9.26 12.99
C PHE A 23 -3.44 -8.03 12.10
N SER A 24 -4.38 -7.75 11.20
CA SER A 24 -4.33 -6.61 10.31
C SER A 24 -5.35 -5.57 10.75
N ILE A 25 -5.02 -4.30 10.56
CA ILE A 25 -5.90 -3.15 10.78
C ILE A 25 -5.95 -2.33 9.52
N ASP A 26 -7.08 -1.68 9.25
CA ASP A 26 -7.23 -0.75 8.14
C ASP A 26 -7.33 0.68 8.69
N TYR A 27 -6.59 1.61 8.09
CA TYR A 27 -6.72 3.04 8.39
C TYR A 27 -6.54 3.88 7.13
N MET A 28 -7.14 5.07 7.14
CA MET A 28 -7.03 6.02 6.03
C MET A 28 -5.68 6.75 6.04
N VAL A 29 -5.12 6.96 4.86
CA VAL A 29 -3.89 7.70 4.59
C VAL A 29 -4.21 8.86 3.64
N PRO A 30 -3.64 10.06 3.85
CA PRO A 30 -3.86 11.17 2.92
C PRO A 30 -3.20 10.91 1.57
N ALA A 31 -3.77 11.52 0.53
CA ALA A 31 -3.12 11.60 -0.78
C ALA A 31 -1.99 12.63 -0.80
N ASN A 32 -1.10 12.51 -1.78
CA ASN A 32 -0.04 13.49 -2.03
C ASN A 32 -0.59 14.82 -2.57
N VAL A 33 -1.69 14.77 -3.31
CA VAL A 33 -2.35 15.95 -3.88
C VAL A 33 -3.56 16.32 -3.04
N SER A 34 -3.80 17.62 -2.87
CA SER A 34 -5.02 18.12 -2.23
C SER A 34 -5.84 18.94 -3.22
N PHE A 35 -7.14 18.66 -3.24
CA PHE A 35 -8.11 19.36 -4.07
C PHE A 35 -9.00 20.21 -3.19
N PRO A 36 -9.14 21.52 -3.46
CA PRO A 36 -10.16 22.34 -2.82
C PRO A 36 -11.56 21.74 -3.01
N SER A 37 -12.45 21.90 -2.00
CA SER A 37 -13.79 21.30 -2.00
C SER A 37 -14.68 21.76 -3.16
N GLN A 38 -14.41 22.93 -3.73
CA GLN A 38 -15.12 23.43 -4.91
C GLN A 38 -14.81 22.65 -6.21
N LEU A 39 -13.72 21.89 -6.28
CA LEU A 39 -13.35 21.11 -7.46
C LEU A 39 -14.04 19.74 -7.39
N LYS A 40 -15.17 19.61 -8.08
CA LYS A 40 -16.11 18.49 -7.94
C LYS A 40 -16.12 17.58 -9.17
N ARG A 41 -15.89 18.14 -10.35
CA ARG A 41 -15.95 17.44 -11.64
C ARG A 41 -14.55 17.29 -12.21
N ILE A 42 -14.09 16.06 -12.38
CA ILE A 42 -12.78 15.78 -12.97
C ILE A 42 -12.96 15.14 -14.33
N ALA A 43 -12.20 15.60 -15.32
CA ALA A 43 -12.04 14.89 -16.59
C ALA A 43 -10.68 14.20 -16.66
N VAL A 44 -10.67 12.95 -17.09
CA VAL A 44 -9.47 12.17 -17.35
C VAL A 44 -9.27 12.07 -18.86
N VAL A 45 -8.08 12.42 -19.33
CA VAL A 45 -7.77 12.50 -20.76
C VAL A 45 -6.50 11.73 -21.09
N ASN A 46 -6.46 11.15 -22.29
CA ASN A 46 -5.29 10.45 -22.82
C ASN A 46 -4.45 11.41 -23.67
N ASN A 47 -3.27 11.77 -23.16
CA ASN A 47 -2.29 12.61 -23.85
C ASN A 47 -1.02 11.86 -24.25
N VAL A 48 -1.01 10.52 -24.14
CA VAL A 48 0.16 9.70 -24.47
C VAL A 48 0.39 9.71 -25.98
N THR A 49 1.58 10.13 -26.40
CA THR A 49 1.93 10.28 -27.83
C THR A 49 2.41 8.97 -28.46
N GLU A 50 3.19 8.16 -27.74
CA GLU A 50 3.64 6.80 -28.13
C GLU A 50 4.19 6.09 -26.87
N VAL A 51 3.86 4.82 -26.65
CA VAL A 51 4.41 4.02 -25.55
C VAL A 51 5.84 3.64 -25.91
N PHE A 52 6.83 4.21 -25.24
CA PHE A 52 8.24 3.88 -25.50
C PHE A 52 8.56 2.44 -25.06
N GLU A 53 9.16 1.70 -26.01
CA GLU A 53 9.50 0.27 -25.94
C GLU A 53 10.47 -0.12 -24.80
N ILE A 54 10.33 -1.38 -24.37
CA ILE A 54 11.16 -2.08 -23.38
C ILE A 54 12.45 -2.57 -24.03
N GLN A 55 13.59 -2.29 -23.40
CA GLN A 55 14.85 -3.00 -23.68
C GLN A 55 14.82 -4.39 -23.05
N PRO A 56 15.00 -5.49 -23.81
CA PRO A 56 15.01 -6.82 -23.25
C PRO A 56 16.32 -7.09 -22.48
N LEU A 57 16.21 -7.28 -21.16
CA LEU A 57 17.26 -7.93 -20.37
C LEU A 57 17.09 -9.46 -20.51
N GLN A 58 17.55 -9.97 -21.66
CA GLN A 58 17.77 -11.38 -22.02
C GLN A 58 16.53 -12.30 -22.23
N GLU A 59 16.59 -13.06 -23.35
CA GLU A 59 15.72 -14.15 -23.83
C GLU A 59 14.21 -13.87 -24.10
N LYS A 60 13.99 -13.02 -25.11
CA LYS A 60 12.88 -12.93 -26.10
C LYS A 60 11.55 -13.66 -25.82
N GLN A 61 10.60 -12.92 -25.26
CA GLN A 61 9.29 -12.64 -25.89
C GLN A 61 8.98 -11.15 -25.68
N THR A 62 9.07 -10.35 -26.75
CA THR A 62 8.62 -8.95 -26.71
C THR A 62 7.10 -8.95 -26.79
N VAL A 63 6.42 -8.66 -25.68
CA VAL A 63 4.99 -8.38 -25.71
C VAL A 63 4.84 -6.91 -26.08
N TYR A 64 4.26 -6.65 -27.24
CA TYR A 64 3.93 -5.29 -27.67
C TYR A 64 2.64 -4.86 -26.97
N PHE A 65 2.72 -3.79 -26.20
CA PHE A 65 1.56 -3.11 -25.62
C PHE A 65 1.19 -1.90 -26.48
N ASN A 66 0.87 -2.14 -27.75
CA ASN A 66 0.33 -1.06 -28.58
C ASN A 66 -1.11 -0.77 -28.12
N GLU A 67 -1.51 0.50 -28.14
CA GLU A 67 -2.89 0.94 -27.88
C GLU A 67 -3.42 0.75 -26.44
N ILE A 68 -2.57 0.45 -25.46
CA ILE A 68 -3.03 0.28 -24.07
C ILE A 68 -3.29 1.61 -23.33
N ALA A 69 -2.79 2.74 -23.84
CA ALA A 69 -2.90 4.03 -23.14
C ALA A 69 -4.35 4.50 -22.98
N GLY A 70 -5.20 4.27 -23.99
CA GLY A 70 -6.64 4.56 -23.90
C GLY A 70 -7.31 3.73 -22.80
N PRO A 71 -7.27 2.39 -22.85
CA PRO A 71 -7.78 1.54 -21.79
C PRO A 71 -7.21 1.82 -20.39
N VAL A 72 -5.93 2.21 -20.28
CA VAL A 72 -5.35 2.61 -18.99
C VAL A 72 -5.91 3.95 -18.50
N THR A 73 -6.20 4.88 -19.40
CA THR A 73 -6.87 6.15 -19.08
C THR A 73 -8.30 5.91 -18.60
N GLU A 74 -9.03 5.02 -19.28
CA GLU A 74 -10.37 4.57 -18.86
C GLU A 74 -10.29 3.93 -17.47
N SER A 75 -9.37 2.98 -17.26
CA SER A 75 -9.17 2.32 -15.98
C SER A 75 -8.80 3.30 -14.86
N LEU A 76 -7.95 4.30 -15.13
CA LEU A 76 -7.64 5.37 -14.17
C LEU A 76 -8.90 6.11 -13.75
N ALA A 77 -9.75 6.48 -14.70
CA ALA A 77 -11.01 7.15 -14.40
C ALA A 77 -11.98 6.25 -13.62
N GLU A 78 -12.08 4.97 -13.96
CA GLU A 78 -12.90 3.99 -13.24
C GLU A 78 -12.45 3.86 -11.78
N HIS A 79 -11.14 3.77 -11.52
CA HIS A 79 -10.62 3.69 -10.16
C HIS A 79 -10.88 4.98 -9.35
N ILE A 80 -10.74 6.15 -9.97
CA ILE A 80 -11.07 7.44 -9.32
C ILE A 80 -12.56 7.50 -9.01
N ALA A 81 -13.42 7.10 -9.94
CA ALA A 81 -14.86 7.08 -9.76
C ALA A 81 -15.28 6.10 -8.65
N ALA A 82 -14.70 4.90 -8.63
CA ALA A 82 -14.97 3.87 -7.62
C ALA A 82 -14.65 4.31 -6.20
N ALA A 83 -13.71 5.25 -6.04
CA ALA A 83 -13.34 5.79 -4.74
C ALA A 83 -14.31 6.87 -4.21
N ASN A 84 -15.27 7.33 -5.02
CA ASN A 84 -16.30 8.31 -4.64
C ASN A 84 -15.75 9.59 -3.98
N TYR A 85 -14.56 10.04 -4.41
CA TYR A 85 -13.93 11.24 -3.86
C TYR A 85 -14.34 12.52 -4.59
N PHE A 86 -14.80 12.42 -5.83
CA PHE A 86 -15.31 13.52 -6.65
C PHE A 86 -16.77 13.24 -7.03
N ASP A 87 -17.58 14.30 -7.17
CA ASP A 87 -19.01 14.20 -7.52
C ASP A 87 -19.20 13.58 -8.91
N GLU A 88 -18.31 13.89 -9.86
CA GLU A 88 -18.37 13.36 -11.22
C GLU A 88 -16.96 13.15 -11.79
N VAL A 89 -16.77 12.01 -12.46
CA VAL A 89 -15.56 11.68 -13.21
C VAL A 89 -15.93 11.43 -14.67
N LEU A 90 -15.38 12.25 -15.55
CA LEU A 90 -15.62 12.24 -16.99
C LEU A 90 -14.43 11.61 -17.70
N ILE A 91 -14.70 10.80 -18.72
CA ILE A 91 -13.67 10.18 -19.55
C ILE A 91 -13.71 10.84 -20.93
N CYS A 92 -12.56 11.30 -21.42
CA CYS A 92 -12.42 11.74 -22.79
C CYS A 92 -11.85 10.61 -23.65
N ASP A 93 -12.72 9.95 -24.42
CA ASP A 93 -12.34 8.88 -25.35
C ASP A 93 -11.52 9.38 -26.56
N SER A 94 -11.47 10.70 -26.75
CA SER A 94 -10.67 11.29 -27.82
C SER A 94 -9.19 11.23 -27.44
N ALA A 95 -8.42 10.44 -28.18
CA ALA A 95 -6.97 10.50 -28.13
C ALA A 95 -6.53 11.88 -28.64
N LEU A 96 -6.14 12.77 -27.70
CA LEU A 96 -5.81 14.17 -27.99
C LEU A 96 -4.68 14.30 -29.02
N ARG A 97 -3.78 13.31 -29.04
CA ARG A 97 -2.60 13.24 -29.90
C ARG A 97 -2.81 12.45 -31.20
N ALA A 98 -3.97 11.85 -31.44
CA ALA A 98 -4.20 11.02 -32.63
C ALA A 98 -4.10 11.79 -33.97
N ARG A 99 -4.07 13.12 -33.93
CA ARG A 99 -3.97 14.00 -35.10
C ARG A 99 -2.72 14.88 -35.11
N ASP A 100 -1.73 14.60 -34.26
CA ASP A 100 -0.50 15.39 -34.23
C ASP A 100 0.31 15.16 -35.51
N ILE A 101 0.46 16.22 -36.30
CA ILE A 101 1.24 16.24 -37.56
C ILE A 101 2.72 16.57 -37.28
N PHE A 102 3.00 17.22 -36.14
CA PHE A 102 4.33 17.63 -35.70
C PHE A 102 4.52 17.27 -34.22
N PRO A 103 5.74 16.87 -33.79
CA PRO A 103 6.04 16.71 -32.38
C PRO A 103 5.84 18.03 -31.64
N ARG A 104 4.85 18.10 -30.75
CA ARG A 104 4.63 19.24 -29.84
C ARG A 104 5.19 18.90 -28.46
N GLU A 105 5.24 19.90 -27.57
CA GLU A 105 5.53 19.67 -26.15
C GLU A 105 4.63 18.56 -25.61
N THR A 106 5.18 17.67 -24.78
CA THR A 106 4.45 16.49 -24.30
C THR A 106 3.26 16.86 -23.44
N THR A 107 3.31 18.02 -22.76
CA THR A 107 2.26 18.53 -21.88
C THR A 107 1.18 19.31 -22.62
N LEU A 108 -0.05 19.30 -22.10
CA LEU A 108 -1.14 20.16 -22.58
C LEU A 108 -0.80 21.65 -22.39
N SER A 109 -1.09 22.45 -23.41
CA SER A 109 -1.04 23.91 -23.37
C SER A 109 -2.19 24.51 -22.57
N GLN A 110 -2.08 25.80 -22.21
CA GLN A 110 -3.12 26.50 -21.47
C GLN A 110 -4.42 26.58 -22.27
N GLU A 111 -4.32 26.80 -23.58
CA GLU A 111 -5.45 26.85 -24.51
C GLU A 111 -6.15 25.49 -24.59
N GLU A 112 -5.41 24.39 -24.75
CA GLU A 112 -5.97 23.03 -24.77
C GLU A 112 -6.68 22.69 -23.45
N VAL A 113 -6.08 23.02 -22.30
CA VAL A 113 -6.72 22.82 -20.99
C VAL A 113 -8.02 23.62 -20.89
N LYS A 114 -8.01 24.87 -21.37
CA LYS A 114 -9.20 25.72 -21.34
C LYS A 114 -10.32 25.14 -22.23
N GLU A 115 -10.01 24.75 -23.46
CA GLU A 115 -10.97 24.12 -24.37
C GLU A 115 -11.54 22.83 -23.77
N LEU A 116 -10.69 21.94 -23.23
CA LEU A 116 -11.13 20.68 -22.62
C LEU A 116 -12.01 20.89 -21.39
N THR A 117 -11.66 21.86 -20.53
CA THR A 117 -12.48 22.17 -19.34
C THR A 117 -13.83 22.77 -19.71
N GLU A 118 -13.88 23.63 -20.74
CA GLU A 118 -15.14 24.20 -21.26
C GLU A 118 -16.01 23.14 -21.93
N ASP A 119 -15.43 22.30 -22.80
CA ASP A 119 -16.15 21.28 -23.58
C ASP A 119 -16.71 20.15 -22.70
N LEU A 120 -15.93 19.71 -21.70
CA LEU A 120 -16.33 18.64 -20.78
C LEU A 120 -17.10 19.19 -19.57
N GLY A 121 -17.04 20.49 -19.32
CA GLY A 121 -17.55 21.13 -18.11
C GLY A 121 -16.82 20.69 -16.83
N ALA A 122 -15.55 20.27 -16.96
CA ALA A 122 -14.75 19.79 -15.84
C ALA A 122 -14.04 20.94 -15.11
N ASP A 123 -13.89 20.80 -13.79
CA ASP A 123 -13.13 21.75 -12.97
C ASP A 123 -11.61 21.50 -13.05
N VAL A 124 -11.23 20.24 -13.31
CA VAL A 124 -9.85 19.74 -13.32
C VAL A 124 -9.66 18.75 -14.47
N ILE A 125 -8.52 18.84 -15.15
CA ILE A 125 -8.08 17.82 -16.12
C ILE A 125 -6.97 16.98 -15.49
N LEU A 126 -7.16 15.66 -15.46
CA LEU A 126 -6.13 14.66 -15.22
C LEU A 126 -5.68 14.09 -16.56
N SER A 127 -4.44 14.36 -16.93
CA SER A 127 -3.89 13.96 -18.22
C SER A 127 -2.88 12.83 -18.04
N LEU A 128 -3.13 11.67 -18.65
CA LEU A 128 -2.13 10.62 -18.77
C LEU A 128 -1.12 11.06 -19.84
N GLU A 129 0.07 11.51 -19.40
CA GLU A 129 1.10 12.10 -20.26
C GLU A 129 2.08 11.08 -20.81
N ALA A 130 2.38 10.05 -20.00
CA ALA A 130 3.28 8.98 -20.40
C ALA A 130 2.91 7.69 -19.68
N LEU A 131 3.09 6.58 -20.39
CA LEU A 131 2.95 5.25 -19.85
C LEU A 131 4.14 4.44 -20.34
N ARG A 132 5.06 4.11 -19.43
CA ARG A 132 6.16 3.19 -19.70
C ARG A 132 5.90 1.90 -18.95
N ILE A 133 6.11 0.78 -19.63
CA ILE A 133 6.05 -0.55 -19.04
C ILE A 133 7.42 -1.16 -19.26
N GLU A 134 7.93 -1.92 -18.28
CA GLU A 134 9.14 -2.72 -18.34
C GLU A 134 8.80 -4.15 -17.95
N SER A 135 9.39 -5.15 -18.60
CA SER A 135 9.07 -6.56 -18.35
C SER A 135 10.34 -7.40 -18.29
N VAL A 136 10.46 -8.24 -17.27
CA VAL A 136 11.56 -9.18 -17.07
C VAL A 136 10.98 -10.59 -16.95
N ASN A 137 11.47 -11.51 -17.77
CA ASN A 137 11.09 -12.92 -17.73
C ASN A 137 12.27 -13.76 -17.25
N ALA A 138 12.01 -14.76 -16.41
CA ALA A 138 13.03 -15.72 -16.03
C ALA A 138 12.45 -17.13 -15.89
N VAL A 139 13.27 -18.15 -16.16
CA VAL A 139 12.94 -19.54 -15.80
C VAL A 139 14.04 -20.07 -14.89
N LYS A 140 13.65 -20.46 -13.68
CA LYS A 140 14.54 -20.99 -12.64
C LYS A 140 14.21 -22.45 -12.36
N ILE A 141 15.21 -23.21 -11.92
CA ILE A 141 15.00 -24.57 -11.41
C ILE A 141 14.88 -24.48 -9.90
N ALA A 142 13.73 -24.89 -9.36
CA ALA A 142 13.50 -25.08 -7.94
C ALA A 142 14.13 -26.42 -7.53
N LEU A 143 15.41 -26.36 -7.13
CA LEU A 143 16.27 -27.53 -6.84
C LEU A 143 15.76 -28.40 -5.68
N ASP A 144 14.96 -27.83 -4.78
CA ASP A 144 14.32 -28.51 -3.65
C ASP A 144 13.18 -29.44 -4.08
N GLN A 145 12.50 -29.14 -5.19
CA GLN A 145 11.29 -29.84 -5.64
C GLN A 145 11.41 -30.51 -7.01
N TYR A 146 12.56 -30.41 -7.68
CA TYR A 146 12.77 -30.84 -9.08
C TYR A 146 11.71 -30.24 -10.04
N LEU A 147 11.30 -29.00 -9.78
CA LEU A 147 10.34 -28.26 -10.61
C LEU A 147 11.02 -27.10 -11.32
N TYR A 148 10.49 -26.72 -12.47
CA TYR A 148 10.77 -25.45 -13.12
C TYR A 148 9.80 -24.40 -12.56
N CYS A 149 10.29 -23.18 -12.36
CA CYS A 149 9.49 -22.01 -12.03
C CYS A 149 9.75 -20.94 -13.10
N GLY A 150 8.73 -20.62 -13.89
CA GLY A 150 8.73 -19.47 -14.78
C GLY A 150 8.19 -18.26 -14.02
N THR A 151 8.87 -17.12 -14.12
CA THR A 151 8.48 -15.85 -13.51
C THR A 151 8.39 -14.76 -14.56
N LEU A 152 7.42 -13.86 -14.36
CA LEU A 152 7.22 -12.65 -15.14
C LEU A 152 7.07 -11.49 -14.15
N ASP A 153 8.01 -10.57 -14.18
CA ASP A 153 7.99 -9.30 -13.45
C ASP A 153 7.65 -8.18 -14.44
N ILE A 154 6.63 -7.39 -14.16
CA ILE A 154 6.28 -6.21 -14.97
C ILE A 154 6.27 -4.98 -14.09
N THR A 155 7.04 -3.96 -14.45
CA THR A 155 7.04 -2.66 -13.78
C THR A 155 6.36 -1.62 -14.67
N VAL A 156 5.38 -0.91 -14.14
CA VAL A 156 4.61 0.11 -14.85
C VAL A 156 4.94 1.48 -14.25
N TYR A 157 5.16 2.46 -15.12
CA TYR A 157 5.49 3.84 -14.78
C TYR A 157 4.50 4.79 -15.46
N PRO A 158 3.32 5.05 -14.85
CA PRO A 158 2.40 6.06 -15.34
C PRO A 158 2.84 7.46 -14.88
N LYS A 159 2.72 8.42 -15.79
CA LYS A 159 2.87 9.85 -15.50
C LYS A 159 1.55 10.56 -15.72
N VAL A 160 1.02 11.17 -14.66
CA VAL A 160 -0.22 11.94 -14.71
C VAL A 160 0.04 13.39 -14.35
N ASN A 161 -0.38 14.31 -15.19
CA ASN A 161 -0.39 15.74 -14.90
C ASN A 161 -1.78 16.20 -14.49
N ILE A 162 -1.84 17.16 -13.57
CA ILE A 162 -3.08 17.73 -13.05
C ILE A 162 -3.15 19.20 -13.46
N TYR A 163 -4.21 19.59 -14.15
CA TYR A 163 -4.41 20.93 -14.66
C TYR A 163 -5.70 21.56 -14.12
N ILE A 164 -5.67 22.88 -13.94
CA ILE A 164 -6.84 23.71 -13.66
C ILE A 164 -6.96 24.77 -14.74
N PRO A 165 -8.17 25.25 -15.05
CA PRO A 165 -8.34 26.34 -16.00
C PRO A 165 -7.59 27.58 -15.52
N ASN A 166 -6.99 28.33 -16.45
CA ASN A 166 -6.25 29.58 -16.23
C ASN A 166 -4.83 29.46 -15.66
N ARG A 167 -4.23 28.26 -15.63
CA ARG A 167 -2.81 28.09 -15.31
C ARG A 167 -2.05 27.55 -16.52
N SER A 168 -0.86 28.11 -16.79
CA SER A 168 -0.02 27.70 -17.91
C SER A 168 0.81 26.44 -17.65
N THR A 169 0.85 25.96 -16.40
CA THR A 169 1.57 24.75 -16.00
C THR A 169 0.69 23.85 -15.12
N PRO A 170 0.95 22.53 -15.09
CA PRO A 170 0.27 21.63 -14.17
C PRO A 170 0.40 22.11 -12.72
N ILE A 171 -0.65 21.94 -11.92
CA ILE A 171 -0.61 22.20 -10.47
C ILE A 171 0.16 21.11 -9.73
N ALA A 172 0.18 19.90 -10.28
CA ALA A 172 0.90 18.76 -9.76
C ALA A 172 1.25 17.79 -10.89
N ILE A 173 2.34 17.06 -10.69
CA ILE A 173 2.82 16.01 -11.59
C ILE A 173 3.04 14.77 -10.74
N ILE A 174 2.35 13.69 -11.08
CA ILE A 174 2.51 12.38 -10.46
C ILE A 174 3.40 11.56 -11.37
N ASN A 175 4.57 11.17 -10.85
CA ASN A 175 5.42 10.15 -11.45
C ASN A 175 5.38 8.95 -10.51
N ALA A 176 4.57 7.95 -10.86
CA ALA A 176 4.41 6.77 -10.05
C ALA A 176 5.09 5.57 -10.70
N ALA A 177 5.36 4.54 -9.90
CA ALA A 177 5.91 3.28 -10.37
C ALA A 177 5.46 2.16 -9.44
N ASP A 178 5.04 1.04 -10.01
CA ASP A 178 4.74 -0.18 -9.25
C ASP A 178 4.92 -1.41 -10.15
N SER A 179 4.93 -2.61 -9.55
CA SER A 179 5.18 -3.85 -10.26
C SER A 179 4.16 -4.95 -9.97
N LEU A 180 3.83 -5.71 -11.01
CA LEU A 180 3.09 -6.97 -10.93
C LEU A 180 4.04 -8.15 -11.12
N PHE A 181 3.72 -9.24 -10.44
CA PHE A 181 4.49 -10.47 -10.49
C PHE A 181 3.58 -11.68 -10.74
N TRP A 182 3.99 -12.53 -11.68
CA TRP A 182 3.40 -13.84 -11.87
C TRP A 182 4.47 -14.92 -11.78
N GLU A 183 4.08 -16.06 -11.21
CA GLU A 183 4.89 -17.26 -11.21
C GLU A 183 4.08 -18.48 -11.61
N LYS A 184 4.75 -19.43 -12.26
CA LYS A 184 4.16 -20.69 -12.70
C LYS A 184 5.15 -21.83 -12.51
N TYR A 185 4.71 -22.85 -11.78
CA TYR A 185 5.49 -24.06 -11.55
C TYR A 185 5.11 -25.17 -12.53
N GLY A 186 6.10 -25.95 -12.97
CA GLY A 186 5.90 -27.01 -13.95
C GLY A 186 7.01 -28.05 -13.97
N LYS A 187 6.73 -29.23 -14.55
CA LYS A 187 7.68 -30.35 -14.61
C LYS A 187 8.74 -30.18 -15.71
N THR A 188 8.49 -29.31 -16.68
CA THR A 188 9.41 -29.03 -17.80
C THR A 188 9.58 -27.54 -18.01
N GLN A 189 10.71 -27.13 -18.58
CA GLN A 189 10.99 -25.72 -18.92
C GLN A 189 9.93 -25.11 -19.85
N THR A 190 9.36 -25.91 -20.77
CA THR A 190 8.30 -25.45 -21.68
C THR A 190 6.94 -25.32 -21.01
N SER A 191 6.67 -26.08 -19.95
CA SER A 191 5.36 -26.04 -19.27
C SER A 191 5.11 -24.73 -18.51
N VAL A 192 6.18 -24.01 -18.16
CA VAL A 192 6.13 -22.75 -17.41
C VAL A 192 6.12 -21.50 -18.30
N VAL A 193 6.15 -21.68 -19.63
CA VAL A 193 6.11 -20.58 -20.61
C VAL A 193 4.89 -20.78 -21.55
N PRO A 194 3.98 -19.80 -21.69
CA PRO A 194 3.95 -18.55 -20.95
C PRO A 194 3.53 -18.74 -19.49
N VAL A 195 4.00 -17.83 -18.62
CA VAL A 195 3.68 -17.80 -17.18
C VAL A 195 2.18 -17.53 -16.96
N ILE A 196 1.62 -16.64 -17.79
CA ILE A 196 0.21 -16.23 -17.79
C ILE A 196 -0.28 -16.08 -19.24
N PRO A 197 -1.56 -16.36 -19.57
CA PRO A 197 -2.09 -16.08 -20.91
C PRO A 197 -2.03 -14.59 -21.26
N VAL A 198 -1.55 -14.24 -22.46
CA VAL A 198 -1.35 -12.84 -22.90
C VAL A 198 -2.59 -11.97 -22.72
N LYS A 199 -3.78 -12.48 -23.07
CA LYS A 199 -5.04 -11.73 -22.92
C LYS A 199 -5.34 -11.39 -21.45
N GLN A 200 -5.06 -12.31 -20.54
CA GLN A 200 -5.26 -12.10 -19.10
C GLN A 200 -4.23 -11.09 -18.58
N MET A 201 -2.97 -11.26 -18.95
CA MET A 201 -1.87 -10.36 -18.60
C MET A 201 -2.14 -8.91 -19.04
N VAL A 202 -2.56 -8.68 -20.29
CA VAL A 202 -2.89 -7.33 -20.79
C VAL A 202 -4.03 -6.71 -19.96
N LYS A 203 -5.08 -7.49 -19.64
CA LYS A 203 -6.19 -7.00 -18.82
C LYS A 203 -5.73 -6.59 -17.42
N GLU A 204 -4.94 -7.45 -16.75
CA GLU A 204 -4.42 -7.17 -15.40
C GLU A 204 -3.48 -5.98 -15.39
N ILE A 205 -2.65 -5.81 -16.43
CA ILE A 205 -1.78 -4.63 -16.58
C ILE A 205 -2.58 -3.35 -16.76
N ILE A 206 -3.65 -3.37 -17.57
CA ILE A 206 -4.49 -2.18 -17.80
C ILE A 206 -5.12 -1.71 -16.49
N ASP A 207 -5.74 -2.65 -15.77
CA ASP A 207 -6.38 -2.41 -14.47
C ASP A 207 -5.38 -1.87 -13.45
N PHE A 208 -4.24 -2.56 -13.31
CA PHE A 208 -3.17 -2.15 -12.41
C PHE A 208 -2.59 -0.78 -12.74
N ALA A 209 -2.28 -0.53 -14.02
CA ALA A 209 -1.70 0.73 -14.46
C ALA A 209 -2.63 1.93 -14.19
N GLY A 210 -3.94 1.74 -14.33
CA GLY A 210 -4.96 2.73 -14.00
C GLY A 210 -5.06 2.99 -12.50
N GLY A 211 -4.88 1.97 -11.67
CA GLY A 211 -4.91 2.08 -10.20
C GLY A 211 -3.69 2.77 -9.58
N ILE A 212 -2.49 2.64 -10.16
CA ILE A 212 -1.23 3.15 -9.57
C ILE A 212 -1.31 4.64 -9.17
N PRO A 213 -1.76 5.58 -10.04
CA PRO A 213 -1.78 7.01 -9.70
C PRO A 213 -2.82 7.37 -8.63
N VAL A 214 -3.82 6.52 -8.40
CA VAL A 214 -4.99 6.86 -7.59
C VAL A 214 -4.62 7.11 -6.13
N ASN A 215 -3.71 6.31 -5.57
CA ASN A 215 -3.24 6.49 -4.18
C ASN A 215 -2.50 7.82 -3.95
N TYR A 216 -2.03 8.47 -5.02
CA TYR A 216 -1.41 9.80 -4.97
C TYR A 216 -2.44 10.93 -5.11
N LEU A 217 -3.58 10.65 -5.74
CA LEU A 217 -4.64 11.60 -6.05
C LEU A 217 -5.64 11.72 -4.89
N ILE A 218 -6.01 10.60 -4.28
CA ILE A 218 -7.10 10.56 -3.29
C ILE A 218 -6.70 9.81 -2.02
N PRO A 219 -7.25 10.21 -0.86
CA PRO A 219 -7.10 9.44 0.37
C PRO A 219 -7.56 8.00 0.17
N HIS A 220 -6.82 7.04 0.73
CA HIS A 220 -7.09 5.62 0.55
C HIS A 220 -6.87 4.84 1.85
N TRP A 221 -7.48 3.66 1.93
CA TRP A 221 -7.30 2.73 3.04
C TRP A 221 -5.99 1.97 2.87
N GLU A 222 -5.17 1.95 3.91
CA GLU A 222 -3.96 1.11 4.01
C GLU A 222 -4.20 0.02 5.05
N THR A 223 -3.98 -1.23 4.66
CA THR A 223 -3.96 -2.36 5.60
C THR A 223 -2.57 -2.49 6.20
N ALA A 224 -2.47 -2.47 7.52
CA ALA A 224 -1.21 -2.65 8.21
C ALA A 224 -1.28 -3.78 9.24
N ASN A 225 -0.21 -4.56 9.29
CA ASN A 225 -0.07 -5.62 10.27
C ASN A 225 0.32 -5.05 11.63
N ARG A 226 -0.35 -5.52 12.66
CA ARG A 226 -0.08 -5.22 14.07
C ARG A 226 0.07 -6.50 14.85
N TYR A 227 0.68 -6.39 16.01
CA TYR A 227 0.76 -7.49 16.94
C TYR A 227 0.54 -7.01 18.36
N ILE A 228 0.02 -7.91 19.18
CA ILE A 228 -0.09 -7.76 20.63
C ILE A 228 0.64 -8.93 21.30
N TYR A 229 1.16 -8.73 22.49
CA TYR A 229 1.68 -9.80 23.33
C TYR A 229 0.55 -10.54 24.04
N THR A 230 0.63 -11.86 24.11
CA THR A 230 -0.43 -12.73 24.63
C THR A 230 -0.11 -13.33 26.00
N GLY A 231 1.17 -13.38 26.39
CA GLY A 231 1.61 -14.04 27.62
C GLY A 231 2.32 -13.12 28.61
N GLY A 232 2.94 -13.75 29.62
CA GLY A 232 3.64 -13.06 30.71
C GLY A 232 2.85 -12.97 32.03
N SER A 233 1.51 -13.02 31.97
CA SER A 233 0.63 -13.13 33.15
C SER A 233 -0.71 -13.78 32.82
N THR A 234 -1.57 -13.97 33.82
CA THR A 234 -2.99 -14.36 33.65
C THR A 234 -3.76 -13.28 32.89
N GLU A 235 -3.58 -12.03 33.28
CA GLU A 235 -4.29 -10.87 32.71
C GLU A 235 -4.00 -10.72 31.21
N MET A 236 -2.75 -10.91 30.77
CA MET A 236 -2.38 -10.86 29.34
C MET A 236 -3.07 -11.96 28.51
N ARG A 237 -3.18 -13.16 29.09
CA ARG A 237 -3.80 -14.32 28.42
C ARG A 237 -5.31 -14.12 28.32
N ASP A 238 -5.94 -13.69 29.41
CA ASP A 238 -7.37 -13.43 29.46
C ASP A 238 -7.73 -12.25 28.53
N ALA A 239 -6.91 -11.21 28.47
CA ALA A 239 -7.07 -10.10 27.52
C ALA A 239 -7.04 -10.56 26.05
N THR A 240 -6.22 -11.57 25.73
CA THR A 240 -6.17 -12.14 24.37
C THR A 240 -7.48 -12.84 24.00
N VAL A 241 -8.16 -13.46 24.97
CA VAL A 241 -9.49 -14.03 24.77
C VAL A 241 -10.50 -12.92 24.47
N TYR A 242 -10.48 -11.83 25.24
CA TYR A 242 -11.34 -10.67 25.00
C TYR A 242 -11.11 -10.05 23.61
N VAL A 243 -9.86 -9.84 23.19
CA VAL A 243 -9.55 -9.36 21.83
C VAL A 243 -10.09 -10.31 20.76
N SER A 244 -10.03 -11.62 20.99
CA SER A 244 -10.55 -12.61 20.04
C SER A 244 -12.08 -12.58 19.91
N ASN A 245 -12.78 -12.02 20.90
CA ASN A 245 -14.22 -11.80 20.90
C ASN A 245 -14.59 -10.33 20.59
N ASP A 246 -13.65 -9.53 20.07
CA ASP A 246 -13.82 -8.10 19.77
C ASP A 246 -14.14 -7.21 20.99
N GLN A 247 -13.79 -7.67 22.19
CA GLN A 247 -14.03 -6.98 23.46
C GLN A 247 -12.80 -6.16 23.91
N TRP A 248 -12.37 -5.23 23.07
CA TRP A 248 -11.13 -4.45 23.26
C TRP A 248 -11.09 -3.65 24.57
N GLU A 249 -12.22 -3.13 25.03
CA GLU A 249 -12.29 -2.36 26.28
C GLU A 249 -11.99 -3.24 27.51
N GLU A 250 -12.47 -4.48 27.53
CA GLU A 250 -12.19 -5.43 28.62
C GLU A 250 -10.74 -5.90 28.59
N ALA A 251 -10.18 -6.12 27.39
CA ALA A 251 -8.76 -6.40 27.21
C ALA A 251 -7.88 -5.25 27.75
N TYR A 252 -8.26 -4.01 27.43
CA TYR A 252 -7.55 -2.81 27.89
C TYR A 252 -7.52 -2.68 29.42
N LYS A 253 -8.61 -3.01 30.12
CA LYS A 253 -8.63 -3.03 31.59
C LYS A 253 -7.61 -4.00 32.17
N LEU A 254 -7.48 -5.19 31.58
CA LEU A 254 -6.51 -6.20 32.00
C LEU A 254 -5.07 -5.79 31.68
N TRP A 255 -4.81 -5.19 30.51
CA TRP A 255 -3.48 -4.66 30.20
C TRP A 255 -3.08 -3.53 31.14
N LYS A 256 -4.00 -2.67 31.56
CA LYS A 256 -3.73 -1.66 32.60
C LYS A 256 -3.30 -2.29 33.92
N GLN A 257 -3.91 -3.40 34.33
CA GLN A 257 -3.47 -4.14 35.53
C GLN A 257 -2.07 -4.74 35.33
N ALA A 258 -1.81 -5.37 34.18
CA ALA A 258 -0.50 -5.93 33.85
C ALA A 258 0.61 -4.87 33.80
N ALA A 259 0.30 -3.64 33.37
CA ALA A 259 1.25 -2.53 33.33
C ALA A 259 1.73 -2.06 34.73
N LEU A 260 0.98 -2.36 35.79
CA LEU A 260 1.34 -2.06 37.19
C LEU A 260 2.30 -3.09 37.81
N SER A 261 2.66 -4.15 37.08
CA SER A 261 3.60 -5.18 37.53
C SER A 261 5.01 -4.63 37.76
N ASN A 262 5.74 -5.19 38.72
CA ASN A 262 7.17 -4.89 38.95
C ASN A 262 8.11 -5.52 37.90
N ARG A 263 7.60 -6.38 37.02
CA ARG A 263 8.38 -7.04 35.96
C ARG A 263 8.42 -6.16 34.71
N LYS A 264 9.55 -5.52 34.44
CA LYS A 264 9.78 -4.64 33.27
C LYS A 264 9.35 -5.25 31.93
N LYS A 265 9.65 -6.53 31.70
CA LYS A 265 9.22 -7.25 30.49
C LYS A 265 7.69 -7.34 30.35
N LEU A 266 6.96 -7.50 31.46
CA LEU A 266 5.50 -7.48 31.43
C LEU A 266 4.95 -6.06 31.25
N GLN A 267 5.59 -5.05 31.83
CA GLN A 267 5.22 -3.65 31.63
C GLN A 267 5.38 -3.24 30.16
N MET A 268 6.47 -3.68 29.53
CA MET A 268 6.70 -3.52 28.09
C MET A 268 5.57 -4.13 27.26
N TYR A 269 5.21 -5.40 27.53
CA TYR A 269 4.15 -6.10 26.82
C TYR A 269 2.79 -5.41 26.96
N ALA A 270 2.44 -5.05 28.20
CA ALA A 270 1.19 -4.35 28.48
C ALA A 270 1.15 -2.96 27.82
N ALA A 271 2.26 -2.22 27.88
CA ALA A 271 2.35 -0.88 27.27
C ALA A 271 2.18 -0.93 25.74
N LEU A 272 2.78 -1.91 25.06
CA LEU A 272 2.56 -2.08 23.61
C LEU A 272 1.10 -2.39 23.30
N ASN A 273 0.49 -3.34 24.02
CA ASN A 273 -0.91 -3.70 23.76
C ASN A 273 -1.86 -2.53 24.00
N ILE A 274 -1.60 -1.71 25.03
CA ILE A 274 -2.36 -0.50 25.29
C ILE A 274 -2.19 0.53 24.15
N ALA A 275 -0.98 0.67 23.61
CA ALA A 275 -0.74 1.53 22.45
C ALA A 275 -1.60 1.11 21.24
N VAL A 276 -1.63 -0.20 20.95
CA VAL A 276 -2.48 -0.76 19.89
C VAL A 276 -3.96 -0.51 20.16
N TYR A 277 -4.43 -0.64 21.40
CA TYR A 277 -5.81 -0.28 21.75
C TYR A 277 -6.13 1.18 21.43
N TYR A 278 -5.25 2.12 21.77
CA TYR A 278 -5.49 3.53 21.44
C TYR A 278 -5.45 3.79 19.94
N GLU A 279 -4.57 3.12 19.19
CA GLU A 279 -4.54 3.19 17.74
C GLU A 279 -5.85 2.71 17.09
N MET A 280 -6.42 1.60 17.59
CA MET A 280 -7.71 1.06 17.16
C MET A 280 -8.90 2.00 17.44
N ASN A 281 -8.71 2.98 18.33
CA ASN A 281 -9.71 3.99 18.68
C ASN A 281 -9.38 5.38 18.09
N ASP A 282 -8.48 5.44 17.09
CA ASP A 282 -8.00 6.67 16.45
C ASP A 282 -7.39 7.72 17.40
N LYS A 283 -6.96 7.28 18.58
CA LYS A 283 -6.29 8.10 19.61
C LYS A 283 -4.78 8.01 19.44
N ILE A 284 -4.28 8.60 18.34
CA ILE A 284 -2.90 8.40 17.87
C ILE A 284 -1.86 8.98 18.84
N GLU A 285 -2.13 10.14 19.44
CA GLU A 285 -1.23 10.75 20.42
C GLU A 285 -1.06 9.84 21.66
N GLU A 286 -2.16 9.28 22.17
CA GLU A 286 -2.11 8.33 23.27
C GLU A 286 -1.41 7.03 22.88
N ALA A 287 -1.66 6.51 21.67
CA ALA A 287 -0.97 5.35 21.15
C ALA A 287 0.55 5.57 21.15
N MET A 288 1.00 6.74 20.67
CA MET A 288 2.42 7.11 20.67
C MET A 288 3.01 7.20 22.07
N MET A 289 2.31 7.83 23.03
CA MET A 289 2.77 7.90 24.41
C MET A 289 2.99 6.50 25.03
N TRP A 290 2.09 5.56 24.75
CA TRP A 290 2.21 4.18 25.25
C TRP A 290 3.27 3.37 24.50
N ALA A 291 3.40 3.56 23.19
CA ALA A 291 4.45 2.93 22.39
C ALA A 291 5.85 3.42 22.83
N MET A 292 6.01 4.70 23.16
CA MET A 292 7.24 5.26 23.73
C MET A 292 7.58 4.62 25.08
N LYS A 293 6.59 4.43 25.97
CA LYS A 293 6.80 3.71 27.24
C LYS A 293 7.24 2.26 27.00
N ALA A 294 6.60 1.57 26.05
CA ALA A 294 6.98 0.22 25.68
C ALA A 294 8.42 0.17 25.15
N GLN A 295 8.81 1.12 24.30
CA GLN A 295 10.17 1.23 23.75
C GLN A 295 11.21 1.45 24.85
N GLN A 296 10.93 2.32 25.82
CA GLN A 296 11.79 2.56 26.98
C GLN A 296 12.00 1.28 27.80
N PHE A 297 10.93 0.54 28.09
CA PHE A 297 11.05 -0.74 28.79
C PHE A 297 11.82 -1.77 27.98
N ALA A 298 11.66 -1.81 26.66
CA ALA A 298 12.42 -2.70 25.77
C ALA A 298 13.92 -2.40 25.81
N HIS A 299 14.28 -1.12 25.72
CA HIS A 299 15.66 -0.66 25.84
C HIS A 299 16.31 -1.13 27.15
N GLU A 300 15.61 -1.00 28.28
CA GLU A 300 16.08 -1.47 29.59
C GLU A 300 16.20 -3.00 29.68
N VAL A 301 15.20 -3.74 29.19
CA VAL A 301 15.13 -5.20 29.28
C VAL A 301 16.22 -5.86 28.41
N GLU A 302 16.43 -5.34 27.21
CA GLU A 302 17.37 -5.90 26.23
C GLU A 302 18.78 -5.32 26.36
N LYS A 303 18.97 -4.30 27.22
CA LYS A 303 20.26 -3.63 27.45
C LYS A 303 20.90 -3.13 26.15
N VAL A 304 20.07 -2.52 25.30
CA VAL A 304 20.48 -2.00 23.99
C VAL A 304 21.59 -0.97 24.19
N LYS A 305 22.72 -1.13 23.48
CA LYS A 305 23.84 -0.19 23.50
C LYS A 305 23.83 0.61 22.20
N ASP A 306 24.03 1.92 22.29
CA ASP A 306 23.96 2.85 21.15
C ASP A 306 24.93 2.51 19.99
N GLU A 307 25.98 1.71 20.25
CA GLU A 307 27.01 1.32 19.28
C GLU A 307 26.84 -0.11 18.70
N THR A 308 25.74 -0.81 19.01
CA THR A 308 25.55 -2.21 18.58
C THR A 308 24.89 -2.34 17.21
N LYS A 309 25.26 -3.39 16.46
CA LYS A 309 24.54 -3.84 15.26
C LYS A 309 23.06 -4.03 15.60
N ILE A 310 22.18 -3.48 14.78
CA ILE A 310 20.72 -3.59 14.93
C ILE A 310 20.34 -5.08 14.97
N ASP A 311 19.75 -5.52 16.08
CA ASP A 311 19.12 -6.83 16.18
C ASP A 311 17.68 -6.73 15.66
N TYR A 312 17.51 -7.14 14.40
CA TYR A 312 16.21 -7.16 13.71
C TYR A 312 15.18 -8.12 14.34
N THR A 313 15.56 -8.89 15.35
CA THR A 313 14.66 -9.81 16.08
C THR A 313 14.27 -9.31 17.47
N SER A 314 14.81 -8.17 17.90
CA SER A 314 14.59 -7.61 19.24
C SER A 314 13.20 -6.95 19.40
N ASP A 315 12.63 -7.02 20.61
CA ASP A 315 11.38 -6.34 20.95
C ASP A 315 11.55 -4.82 20.80
N TYR A 316 12.72 -4.27 21.15
CA TYR A 316 13.05 -2.84 20.95
C TYR A 316 12.94 -2.42 19.48
N TYR A 317 13.48 -3.22 18.56
CA TYR A 317 13.43 -2.91 17.13
C TYR A 317 11.98 -2.87 16.61
N TYR A 318 11.18 -3.90 16.90
CA TYR A 318 9.79 -3.95 16.44
C TYR A 318 8.91 -2.84 17.03
N ILE A 319 9.08 -2.53 18.33
CA ILE A 319 8.36 -1.43 18.96
C ILE A 319 8.79 -0.08 18.37
N THR A 320 10.08 0.08 18.02
CA THR A 320 10.59 1.29 17.36
C THR A 320 9.99 1.46 15.96
N LEU A 321 9.89 0.38 15.18
CA LEU A 321 9.20 0.40 13.89
C LEU A 321 7.74 0.79 14.04
N TYR A 322 7.05 0.21 15.02
CA TYR A 322 5.66 0.53 15.31
C TYR A 322 5.47 2.02 15.68
N LEU A 323 6.30 2.54 16.58
CA LEU A 323 6.28 3.96 16.94
C LEU A 323 6.53 4.87 15.73
N THR A 324 7.46 4.50 14.85
CA THR A 324 7.73 5.25 13.61
C THR A 324 6.50 5.29 12.71
N LYS A 325 5.74 4.20 12.61
CA LYS A 325 4.49 4.15 11.85
C LYS A 325 3.42 5.05 12.46
N LEU A 326 3.26 5.06 13.79
CA LEU A 326 2.34 5.98 14.48
C LEU A 326 2.72 7.45 14.24
N GLN A 327 4.01 7.79 14.29
CA GLN A 327 4.50 9.15 14.02
C GLN A 327 4.24 9.61 12.57
N VAL A 328 4.30 8.70 11.60
CA VAL A 328 3.89 9.02 10.22
C VAL A 328 2.39 9.30 10.18
N ARG A 329 1.58 8.48 10.85
CA ARG A 329 0.12 8.64 10.91
C ARG A 329 -0.29 9.95 11.57
N GLU A 330 0.34 10.32 12.69
CA GLU A 330 0.13 11.60 13.37
C GLU A 330 0.46 12.79 12.46
N ARG A 331 1.64 12.80 11.84
CA ARG A 331 2.06 13.88 10.91
C ARG A 331 1.10 14.05 9.74
N ASN A 332 0.51 12.94 9.29
CA ASN A 332 -0.42 12.89 8.17
C ASN A 332 -1.87 13.24 8.55
N ALA A 333 -2.22 13.26 9.84
CA ALA A 333 -3.60 13.42 10.30
C ALA A 333 -4.22 14.77 9.90
N ALA A 334 -3.45 15.86 10.01
CA ALA A 334 -3.95 17.19 9.63
C ALA A 334 -4.26 17.29 8.13
N LEU A 335 -3.37 16.75 7.29
CA LEU A 335 -3.57 16.72 5.83
C LEU A 335 -4.78 15.86 5.45
N LEU A 336 -4.91 14.68 6.07
CA LEU A 336 -6.05 13.81 5.84
C LEU A 336 -7.35 14.50 6.23
N ASN A 337 -7.39 15.17 7.39
CA ASN A 337 -8.58 15.90 7.83
C ASN A 337 -9.02 16.97 6.82
N VAL A 338 -8.08 17.72 6.26
CA VAL A 338 -8.35 18.72 5.20
C VAL A 338 -8.90 18.05 3.93
N GLN A 339 -8.31 16.93 3.50
CA GLN A 339 -8.79 16.21 2.31
C GLN A 339 -10.18 15.60 2.52
N MET A 340 -10.49 15.16 3.75
CA MET A 340 -11.78 14.57 4.09
C MET A 340 -12.86 15.62 4.43
N GLU A 341 -12.52 16.91 4.58
CA GLU A 341 -13.49 17.97 4.86
C GLU A 341 -14.57 18.10 3.79
N ARG A 342 -14.26 17.74 2.54
CA ARG A 342 -15.21 17.80 1.44
C ARG A 342 -16.47 16.94 1.65
N PHE A 343 -16.41 15.92 2.52
CA PHE A 343 -17.55 15.07 2.86
C PHE A 343 -18.35 15.57 4.07
N LYS A 344 -17.86 16.58 4.80
CA LYS A 344 -18.53 17.10 6.00
C LYS A 344 -19.71 18.01 5.68
N GLU A 345 -19.78 18.56 4.46
CA GLU A 345 -20.87 19.44 4.02
C GLU A 345 -22.13 18.67 3.57
N GLU A 346 -22.12 17.33 3.58
CA GLU A 346 -23.22 16.48 3.08
C GLU A 346 -24.16 15.92 4.17
N PHE A 347 -24.08 16.40 5.43
CA PHE A 347 -24.95 15.95 6.53
C PHE A 347 -25.66 17.06 7.30
#